data_AF-A0A7V3W2F5-F1
#
_entry.id   AF-A0A7V3W2F5-F1
#
_cell.length_a   1.000
_cell.length_b   1.000
_cell.length_c   1.000
_cell.angle_alpha   90.00
_cell.angle_beta   90.00
_cell.angle_gamma   90.00
#
_symmetry.space_group_name_H-M   'P 1'
#
loop_
_entity.id
_entity.type
_entity.pdbx_description
1 polymer ?
#
loop_
_entity_poly.entity_id
_entity_poly.type
_entity_poly.pdbx_seq_one_letter_code
_entity_poly.pdbx_strand_id
1 'polypeptide(L)'
;MSPGNLVPSNSRTVKSGISPLDDVLKGLQLGDNVVWQVDRLDDYKYFARPFLRQALQDKRKVVYMRFAPHEPVLEPEQGLEIVKLDPGPGFDVFSSAVHKIIEDHGREVFYVFDNLSALVFDW
;
A
#
# COMPACT_ATOMS: atom_id res chain seq x y z
N MET A 1 25.71 -39.37 -3.30
CA MET A 1 25.53 -37.91 -3.23
C MET A 1 24.24 -37.58 -3.96
N SER A 2 23.15 -37.34 -3.23
CA SER A 2 21.85 -37.03 -3.82
C SER A 2 21.78 -35.53 -4.13
N PRO A 3 21.28 -35.11 -5.31
CA PRO A 3 21.05 -33.70 -5.58
C PRO A 3 19.94 -33.22 -4.66
N GLY A 4 20.24 -32.22 -3.83
CA GLY A 4 19.24 -31.56 -2.99
C GLY A 4 18.14 -30.99 -3.88
N ASN A 5 16.91 -31.43 -3.65
CA ASN A 5 15.72 -30.77 -4.17
C ASN A 5 15.80 -29.29 -3.75
N LEU A 6 16.02 -28.40 -4.71
CA LEU A 6 15.78 -26.98 -4.54
C LEU A 6 14.28 -26.83 -4.29
N VAL A 7 13.92 -26.63 -3.03
CA VAL A 7 12.60 -26.14 -2.65
C VAL A 7 12.38 -24.86 -3.47
N PRO A 8 11.29 -24.72 -4.25
CA PRO A 8 11.02 -23.47 -4.93
C PRO A 8 10.94 -22.40 -3.85
N SER A 9 11.81 -21.39 -3.90
CA SER A 9 11.68 -20.25 -2.99
C SER A 9 10.32 -19.64 -3.26
N ASN A 10 9.40 -19.75 -2.31
CA ASN A 10 8.18 -18.97 -2.29
C ASN A 10 8.59 -17.49 -2.27
N SER A 11 8.80 -16.91 -3.46
CA SER A 11 9.22 -15.52 -3.55
C SER A 11 8.01 -14.68 -3.17
N ARG A 12 7.98 -14.27 -1.90
CA ARG A 12 7.06 -13.26 -1.37
C ARG A 12 7.46 -11.85 -1.80
N THR A 13 8.33 -11.74 -2.79
CA THR A 13 8.88 -10.47 -3.25
C THR A 13 7.89 -9.80 -4.19
N VAL A 14 7.59 -8.55 -3.89
CA VAL A 14 6.68 -7.66 -4.61
C VAL A 14 7.52 -6.52 -5.19
N LYS A 15 7.28 -6.17 -6.45
CA LYS A 15 7.97 -5.04 -7.08
C LYS A 15 7.31 -3.72 -6.67
N SER A 16 8.13 -2.70 -6.45
CA SER A 16 7.68 -1.32 -6.23
C SER A 16 7.17 -0.65 -7.51
N GLY A 17 7.51 -1.20 -8.67
CA GLY A 17 7.25 -0.57 -9.98
C GLY A 17 8.33 0.45 -10.37
N ILE A 18 9.37 0.61 -9.55
CA ILE A 18 10.53 1.46 -9.81
C ILE A 18 11.76 0.56 -9.86
N SER A 19 12.21 0.20 -11.07
CA SER A 19 13.30 -0.77 -11.24
C SER A 19 14.57 -0.45 -10.43
N PRO A 20 15.07 0.81 -10.39
CA PRO A 20 16.24 1.13 -9.58
C PRO A 20 16.02 0.89 -8.07
N LEU A 21 14.80 1.11 -7.57
CA LEU A 21 14.45 0.86 -6.17
C LEU A 21 14.38 -0.64 -5.89
N ASP A 22 13.78 -1.42 -6.79
CA ASP A 22 13.72 -2.87 -6.70
C ASP A 22 15.12 -3.49 -6.73
N ASP A 23 16.06 -2.93 -7.49
CA ASP A 23 17.45 -3.40 -7.54
C ASP A 23 18.20 -3.17 -6.22
N VAL A 24 17.95 -2.03 -5.56
CA VAL A 24 18.56 -1.66 -4.28
C VAL A 24 17.94 -2.47 -3.14
N LEU A 25 16.61 -2.55 -3.07
CA LEU A 25 15.89 -3.22 -1.98
C LEU A 25 15.75 -4.73 -2.18
N LYS A 26 15.98 -5.24 -3.39
CA LYS A 26 15.60 -6.59 -3.83
C LYS A 26 14.09 -6.85 -3.77
N GLY A 27 13.32 -5.79 -4.07
CA GLY A 27 11.87 -5.75 -3.95
C GLY A 27 11.38 -5.68 -2.49
N LEU A 28 10.07 -5.48 -2.35
CA LEU A 28 9.36 -5.45 -1.07
C LEU A 28 8.91 -6.87 -0.69
N GLN A 29 8.68 -7.17 0.59
CA GLN A 29 8.15 -8.47 1.00
C GLN A 29 6.66 -8.37 1.33
N LEU A 30 5.89 -9.42 1.01
CA LEU A 30 4.50 -9.53 1.43
C LEU A 30 4.38 -9.45 2.96
N GLY A 31 3.59 -8.49 3.41
CA GLY A 31 3.38 -8.20 4.84
C GLY A 31 4.21 -7.03 5.35
N ASP A 32 5.11 -6.46 4.54
CA ASP A 32 5.84 -5.25 4.93
C ASP A 32 4.90 -4.06 5.11
N ASN A 33 5.21 -3.24 6.11
CA ASN A 33 4.69 -1.88 6.21
C ASN A 33 5.75 -0.91 5.66
N VAL A 34 5.47 -0.33 4.50
CA VAL A 34 6.38 0.59 3.82
C VAL A 34 5.93 2.02 4.10
N VAL A 35 6.76 2.77 4.82
CA VAL A 35 6.50 4.16 5.19
C VAL A 35 7.44 5.08 4.43
N TRP A 36 6.88 6.04 3.69
CA TRP A 36 7.64 7.07 2.98
C TRP A 36 7.67 8.35 3.80
N GLN A 37 8.85 8.79 4.20
CA GLN A 37 9.07 10.13 4.75
C GLN A 37 9.53 11.05 3.64
N VAL A 38 8.66 11.98 3.23
CA VAL A 38 8.89 12.93 2.14
C VAL A 38 8.34 14.30 2.50
N ASP A 39 8.89 15.34 1.88
CA ASP A 39 8.50 16.73 2.18
C ASP A 39 7.24 17.15 1.42
N ARG A 40 7.00 16.58 0.23
CA ARG A 40 5.88 16.97 -0.63
C ARG A 40 5.00 15.77 -0.97
N LEU A 41 3.71 16.04 -1.12
CA LEU A 41 2.75 15.04 -1.58
C LEU A 41 3.12 14.47 -2.96
N ASP A 42 3.66 15.29 -3.86
CA ASP A 42 4.09 14.84 -5.19
C ASP A 42 5.21 13.80 -5.13
N ASP A 43 6.10 13.91 -4.15
CA ASP A 43 7.17 12.93 -3.93
C ASP A 43 6.56 11.60 -3.47
N TYR A 44 5.51 11.63 -2.64
CA TYR A 44 4.79 10.41 -2.29
C TYR A 44 4.07 9.80 -3.50
N LYS A 45 3.39 10.63 -4.32
CA LYS A 45 2.74 10.20 -5.56
C LYS A 45 3.73 9.54 -6.53
N TYR A 46 5.00 9.98 -6.55
CA TYR A 46 6.06 9.37 -7.36
C TYR A 46 6.31 7.90 -7.00
N PHE A 47 6.19 7.50 -5.72
CA PHE A 47 6.33 6.10 -5.30
C PHE A 47 5.01 5.32 -5.36
N ALA A 48 3.92 5.93 -4.91
CA ALA A 48 2.63 5.24 -4.78
C ALA A 48 2.02 4.87 -6.15
N ARG A 49 2.16 5.72 -7.18
CA ARG A 49 1.56 5.48 -8.50
C ARG A 49 2.23 4.32 -9.26
N PRO A 50 3.57 4.21 -9.34
CA PRO A 50 4.22 3.03 -9.89
C PRO A 50 3.87 1.75 -9.13
N PHE A 51 3.78 1.80 -7.80
CA PHE A 51 3.38 0.65 -6.99
C PHE A 51 1.98 0.17 -7.35
N LEU A 52 1.01 1.09 -7.48
CA LEU A 52 -0.34 0.77 -7.96
C LEU A 52 -0.27 0.06 -9.32
N ARG A 53 0.39 0.66 -10.31
CA ARG A 53 0.45 0.11 -11.68
C ARG A 53 1.08 -1.28 -11.70
N GLN A 54 2.17 -1.48 -10.97
CA GLN A 54 2.84 -2.76 -10.84
C GLN A 54 1.91 -3.80 -10.19
N ALA A 55 1.25 -3.44 -9.08
CA ALA A 55 0.31 -4.32 -8.40
C ALA A 55 -0.88 -4.73 -9.29
N LEU A 56 -1.44 -3.79 -10.06
CA LEU A 56 -2.51 -4.09 -11.03
C LEU A 56 -2.03 -5.01 -12.15
N GLN A 57 -0.83 -4.79 -12.68
CA GLN A 57 -0.21 -5.69 -13.67
C GLN A 57 -0.01 -7.10 -13.12
N ASP A 58 0.37 -7.21 -11.84
CA ASP A 58 0.54 -8.46 -11.12
C ASP A 58 -0.80 -9.07 -10.64
N LYS A 59 -1.94 -8.48 -11.06
CA LYS A 59 -3.31 -8.91 -10.72
C LYS A 59 -3.57 -8.97 -9.22
N ARG A 60 -2.97 -8.03 -8.47
CA ARG A 60 -3.19 -7.88 -7.04
C ARG A 60 -4.39 -6.97 -6.78
N LYS A 61 -5.14 -7.26 -5.72
CA LYS A 61 -6.15 -6.34 -5.22
C LYS A 61 -5.45 -5.19 -4.51
N VAL A 62 -5.81 -3.96 -4.86
CA VAL A 62 -5.28 -2.74 -4.23
C VAL A 62 -6.44 -1.93 -3.65
N VAL A 63 -6.30 -1.52 -2.40
CA VAL A 63 -7.24 -0.67 -1.68
C VAL A 63 -6.53 0.60 -1.27
N TYR A 64 -7.07 1.74 -1.69
CA TYR A 64 -6.61 3.06 -1.30
C TYR A 64 -7.52 3.63 -0.20
N MET A 65 -6.95 3.77 1.00
CA MET A 65 -7.58 4.33 2.19
C MET A 65 -7.41 5.84 2.18
N ARG A 66 -8.48 6.55 1.77
CA ARG A 66 -8.50 8.00 1.62
C ARG A 66 -9.19 8.66 2.81
N PHE A 67 -8.49 9.51 3.54
CA PHE A 67 -9.01 10.22 4.72
C PHE A 67 -8.48 11.65 4.85
N ALA A 68 -7.46 12.04 4.09
CA ALA A 68 -6.85 13.36 4.20
C ALA A 68 -7.50 14.36 3.23
N PRO A 69 -7.49 15.67 3.56
CA PRO A 69 -8.12 16.71 2.75
C PRO A 69 -7.28 17.11 1.51
N HIS A 70 -6.07 16.57 1.36
CA HIS A 70 -5.22 16.87 0.20
C HIS A 70 -5.73 16.20 -1.08
N GLU A 71 -5.13 16.54 -2.22
CA GLU A 71 -5.43 15.88 -3.49
C GLU A 71 -5.21 14.35 -3.41
N PRO A 72 -5.98 13.54 -4.17
CA PRO A 72 -5.78 12.09 -4.17
C PRO A 72 -4.34 11.71 -4.51
N VAL A 73 -3.78 10.77 -3.74
CA VAL A 73 -2.49 10.14 -4.06
C VAL A 73 -2.64 9.27 -5.31
N LEU A 74 -3.72 8.48 -5.33
CA LEU A 74 -4.11 7.61 -6.43
C LEU A 74 -5.46 8.06 -7.01
N GLU A 75 -5.51 8.08 -8.34
CA GLU A 75 -6.72 8.40 -9.09
C GLU A 75 -7.52 7.12 -9.40
N PRO A 76 -8.84 7.20 -9.66
CA PRO A 76 -9.63 6.04 -10.04
C PRO A 76 -9.05 5.31 -11.26
N GLU A 77 -8.82 4.00 -11.11
CA GLU A 77 -8.30 3.12 -12.15
C GLU A 77 -8.97 1.74 -12.04
N GLN A 78 -9.09 1.02 -13.15
CA GLN A 78 -9.68 -0.32 -13.13
C GLN A 78 -8.86 -1.27 -12.25
N GLY A 79 -9.52 -1.86 -11.24
CA GLY A 79 -8.88 -2.77 -10.28
C GLY A 79 -8.39 -2.09 -8.99
N LEU A 80 -8.46 -0.75 -8.91
CA LEU A 80 -8.27 -0.01 -7.67
C LEU A 80 -9.61 0.19 -6.94
N GLU A 81 -9.67 -0.22 -5.68
CA GLU A 81 -10.75 0.14 -4.77
C GLU A 81 -10.35 1.38 -3.97
N ILE A 82 -11.18 2.42 -3.95
CA ILE A 82 -10.95 3.63 -3.14
C ILE A 82 -11.98 3.68 -2.02
N VAL A 83 -11.50 3.58 -0.79
CA VAL A 83 -12.34 3.63 0.42
C VAL A 83 -12.11 4.96 1.11
N LYS A 84 -13.17 5.76 1.24
CA LYS A 84 -13.13 7.02 1.98
C LYS A 84 -13.44 6.77 3.45
N LEU A 85 -12.60 7.29 4.32
CA LEU A 85 -12.70 7.21 5.77
C LEU A 85 -12.77 8.62 6.35
N ASP A 86 -13.59 8.79 7.39
CA ASP A 86 -13.68 10.04 8.15
C ASP A 86 -12.89 9.86 9.47
N PRO A 87 -11.79 10.60 9.67
CA PRO A 87 -11.03 10.55 10.92
C PRO A 87 -11.66 11.37 12.06
N GLY A 88 -12.62 12.27 11.76
CA GLY A 88 -13.21 13.20 12.72
C GLY A 88 -13.85 12.58 13.97
N PRO A 89 -14.45 11.38 13.92
CA PRO A 89 -14.97 10.70 15.11
C PRO A 89 -13.91 10.23 16.14
N GLY A 90 -12.62 10.32 15.82
CA GLY A 90 -11.51 9.97 16.71
C GLY A 90 -10.76 8.68 16.33
N PHE A 91 -9.58 8.50 16.95
CA PHE A 91 -8.66 7.40 16.65
C PHE A 91 -9.29 6.00 16.77
N ASP A 92 -10.07 5.75 17.82
CA ASP A 92 -10.66 4.42 18.06
C ASP A 92 -11.66 4.04 16.96
N VAL A 93 -12.48 4.99 16.51
CA VAL A 93 -13.47 4.78 15.45
C VAL A 93 -12.74 4.58 14.11
N PHE A 94 -11.76 5.41 13.81
CA PHE A 94 -10.96 5.32 12.58
C PHE A 94 -10.21 3.99 12.48
N SER A 95 -9.47 3.62 13.54
CA SER A 95 -8.68 2.39 13.57
C SER A 95 -9.57 1.14 13.49
N SER A 96 -10.73 1.15 14.14
CA SER A 96 -11.73 0.07 14.03
C SER A 96 -12.26 -0.06 12.60
N ALA A 97 -12.53 1.06 11.92
CA ALA A 97 -12.97 1.04 10.52
C ALA A 97 -11.89 0.49 9.57
N VAL A 98 -10.63 0.94 9.73
CA VAL A 98 -9.49 0.41 8.96
C VAL A 98 -9.34 -1.09 9.19
N HIS A 99 -9.37 -1.55 10.45
CA HIS A 99 -9.25 -2.96 10.79
C HIS A 99 -10.35 -3.79 10.13
N LYS A 100 -11.60 -3.32 10.20
CA LYS A 100 -12.74 -4.02 9.57
C LYS A 100 -12.57 -4.13 8.05
N ILE A 101 -12.14 -3.07 7.38
CA ILE A 101 -11.90 -3.12 5.93
C ILE A 101 -10.83 -4.16 5.61
N ILE A 102 -9.72 -4.18 6.36
CA ILE A 102 -8.63 -5.13 6.14
C ILE A 102 -9.11 -6.58 6.36
N GLU A 103 -9.92 -6.82 7.39
CA GLU A 103 -10.48 -8.13 7.70
C GLU A 103 -11.44 -8.62 6.60
N ASP A 104 -12.36 -7.77 6.15
CA ASP A 104 -13.36 -8.09 5.12
C ASP A 104 -12.70 -8.42 3.76
N HIS A 105 -11.52 -7.84 3.49
CA HIS A 105 -10.75 -8.04 2.26
C HIS A 105 -9.89 -9.31 2.27
N GLY A 106 -9.47 -9.77 3.45
CA GLY A 106 -8.65 -10.95 3.61
C GLY A 106 -7.17 -10.73 3.23
N ARG A 107 -6.52 -11.83 2.83
CA ARG A 107 -5.06 -11.89 2.66
C ARG A 107 -4.62 -11.38 1.29
N GLU A 108 -3.34 -11.02 1.20
CA GLU A 108 -2.66 -10.70 -0.06
C GLU A 108 -3.19 -9.47 -0.82
N VAL A 109 -3.94 -8.62 -0.11
CA VAL A 109 -4.40 -7.30 -0.57
C VAL A 109 -3.36 -6.24 -0.20
N PHE A 110 -3.14 -5.29 -1.12
CA PHE A 110 -2.24 -4.16 -0.90
C PHE A 110 -3.03 -2.94 -0.47
N TYR A 111 -2.55 -2.27 0.57
CA TYR A 111 -3.17 -1.07 1.12
C TYR A 111 -2.25 0.12 0.91
N VAL A 112 -2.78 1.17 0.31
CA VAL A 112 -2.15 2.48 0.21
C VAL A 112 -2.97 3.43 1.06
N PHE A 113 -2.32 4.26 1.86
CA PHE A 113 -2.98 5.19 2.77
C PHE A 113 -2.69 6.62 2.33
N ASP A 114 -3.60 7.54 2.63
CA ASP A 114 -3.25 8.96 2.66
C ASP A 114 -2.12 9.26 3.65
N ASN A 115 -1.61 10.49 3.61
CA ASN A 115 -0.59 10.93 4.54
C ASN A 115 -1.11 10.82 5.99
N LEU A 116 -0.49 9.95 6.79
CA LEU A 116 -0.82 9.73 8.20
C LEU A 116 -0.66 11.00 9.05
N SER A 117 0.21 11.94 8.67
CA SER A 117 0.34 13.23 9.36
C SER A 117 -0.94 14.06 9.31
N ALA A 118 -1.86 13.80 8.38
CA ALA A 118 -3.15 14.47 8.35
C ALA A 118 -3.99 14.16 9.60
N LEU A 119 -3.84 12.95 10.16
CA LEU A 119 -4.59 12.51 11.34
C LEU A 119 -4.25 13.32 12.61
N VAL A 120 -3.07 13.95 12.67
CA VAL A 120 -2.65 14.80 13.80
C VAL A 120 -3.47 16.09 13.88
N PHE A 121 -4.07 16.54 12.77
CA PHE A 121 -4.92 17.74 12.79
C PHE A 121 -6.34 17.46 13.28
N ASP A 122 -6.78 16.21 13.19
CA ASP A 122 -8.15 15.81 13.54
C ASP A 122 -8.29 15.32 14.99
N TRP A 123 -7.17 15.03 15.69
CA TRP A 123 -7.15 14.43 17.04
C TRP A 123 -6.33 15.24 18.05
#